data_AF-A0A853F7U0-F1
#
_entry.id   AF-A0A853F7U0-F1
#
_cell.length_a   1.000
_cell.length_b   1.000
_cell.length_c   1.000
_cell.angle_alpha   90.00
_cell.angle_beta   90.00
_cell.angle_gamma   90.00
#
_symmetry.space_group_name_H-M   'P 1'
#
loop_
_entity.id
_entity.type
_entity.pdbx_description
1 polymer ?
#
loop_
_entity_poly.entity_id
_entity_poly.type
_entity_poly.pdbx_seq_one_letter_code
_entity_poly.pdbx_strand_id
1 'polypeptide(L)' 'MKNIDISEVTDISYLFKNCETFNSDISKWNTSQVTNMNYLFYNCRKFNQDLSKWTLQK' A
#
# COMPACT_ATOMS: atom_id res chain seq x y z
N MET A 1 3.35 1.00 13.05
CA MET A 1 3.57 2.27 12.33
C MET A 1 2.64 3.32 12.89
N LYS A 2 3.06 4.60 12.96
CA LYS A 2 2.11 5.73 13.10
C LYS A 2 1.09 5.61 11.96
N ASN A 3 -0.16 5.98 12.22
CA ASN A 3 -1.22 5.97 11.22
C ASN A 3 -0.77 6.87 10.05
N ILE A 4 -0.40 6.26 8.92
CA ILE A 4 -0.01 7.01 7.72
C ILE A 4 -1.31 7.43 7.07
N ASP A 5 -1.56 8.74 7.05
CA ASP A 5 -2.67 9.29 6.30
C ASP A 5 -2.21 9.51 4.85
N ILE A 6 -2.90 8.84 3.93
CA ILE A 6 -2.68 8.96 2.50
C ILE A 6 -3.98 9.34 1.76
N SER A 7 -4.98 9.88 2.47
CA SER A 7 -6.31 10.16 1.88
C SER A 7 -6.25 11.10 0.68
N GLU A 8 -5.27 12.00 0.63
CA GLU A 8 -5.08 12.99 -0.44
C GLU A 8 -3.97 12.59 -1.44
N VAL A 9 -3.34 11.43 -1.25
CA VAL A 9 -2.20 11.03 -2.09
C VAL A 9 -2.69 10.33 -3.34
N THR A 10 -2.28 10.81 -4.51
CA THR A 10 -2.66 10.25 -5.80
C THR A 10 -1.65 9.23 -6.35
N ASP A 11 -0.40 9.27 -5.90
CA ASP A 11 0.67 8.37 -6.34
C ASP A 11 1.42 7.79 -5.13
N ILE A 12 1.32 6.47 -4.97
CA ILE A 12 2.09 5.69 -3.98
C ILE A 12 3.02 4.68 -4.65
N SER A 13 3.34 4.90 -5.93
CA SER A 13 4.25 4.05 -6.67
C SER A 13 5.60 3.96 -5.95
N TYR A 14 6.14 2.74 -5.94
CA TYR A 14 7.43 2.42 -5.30
C TYR A 14 7.56 2.68 -3.78
N LEU A 15 6.49 3.04 -3.06
CA LEU A 15 6.58 3.44 -1.64
C LEU A 15 7.27 2.39 -0.74
N PHE A 16 7.09 1.10 -1.03
CA PHE A 16 7.79 0.00 -0.34
C PHE A 16 8.72 -0.79 -1.26
N LYS A 17 9.17 -0.19 -2.38
CA LYS A 17 10.13 -0.85 -3.26
C LYS A 17 11.38 -1.27 -2.48
N ASN A 18 11.73 -2.55 -2.57
CA ASN A 18 12.85 -3.17 -1.86
C ASN A 18 12.75 -3.19 -0.33
N CYS A 19 11.58 -2.93 0.25
CA CYS A 19 11.36 -3.16 1.68
C CYS A 19 11.16 -4.66 1.95
N GLU A 20 12.24 -5.45 1.90
CA GLU A 20 12.18 -6.91 1.98
C GLU A 20 11.47 -7.43 3.23
N THR A 21 11.49 -6.67 4.33
CA THR A 21 10.87 -7.01 5.61
C THR A 21 9.49 -6.41 5.84
N PHE A 22 8.95 -5.64 4.91
CA PHE A 22 7.64 -5.00 5.07
C PHE A 22 6.52 -6.05 5.12
N ASN A 23 5.74 -6.02 6.20
CA ASN A 23 4.56 -6.87 6.38
C ASN A 23 3.55 -6.26 7.36
N SER A 24 3.40 -4.93 7.32
CA SER A 24 2.45 -4.24 8.22
C SER A 24 1.03 -4.30 7.66
N ASP A 25 0.03 -4.36 8.54
CA ASP A 25 -1.37 -4.24 8.16
C ASP A 25 -1.64 -2.85 7.55
N ILE A 26 -2.18 -2.85 6.33
CA ILE A 26 -2.55 -1.67 5.55
C ILE A 26 -4.04 -1.66 5.20
N SER A 27 -4.85 -2.49 5.86
CA SER A 27 -6.30 -2.58 5.63
C SER A 27 -7.05 -1.28 5.95
N LYS A 28 -6.43 -0.38 6.71
CA LYS A 28 -6.98 0.93 7.11
C LYS A 28 -6.60 2.09 6.20
N TRP A 29 -5.76 1.84 5.19
CA TRP A 29 -5.36 2.90 4.26
C TRP A 29 -6.56 3.30 3.40
N ASN A 30 -6.81 4.61 3.30
CA ASN A 30 -7.79 5.15 2.36
C ASN A 30 -7.10 5.34 1.02
N THR A 31 -7.41 4.50 0.04
CA THR A 31 -6.81 4.58 -1.30
C THR A 31 -7.75 5.19 -2.34
N SER A 32 -8.82 5.87 -1.92
CA SER A 32 -9.84 6.41 -2.84
C SER A 32 -9.30 7.45 -3.83
N GLN A 33 -8.29 8.23 -3.44
CA GLN A 33 -7.63 9.22 -4.31
C GLN A 33 -6.42 8.65 -5.07
N VAL A 34 -5.97 7.44 -4.74
CA VAL A 34 -4.77 6.85 -5.34
C VAL A 34 -5.08 6.39 -6.76
N THR A 35 -4.34 6.93 -7.72
CA THR A 35 -4.42 6.60 -9.14
C THR A 35 -3.22 5.79 -9.63
N ASN A 36 -2.09 5.83 -8.92
CA ASN A 36 -0.88 5.08 -9.26
C ASN A 36 -0.35 4.25 -8.07
N MET A 37 -0.32 2.93 -8.24
CA MET A 37 0.22 1.95 -7.28
C MET A 37 1.36 1.09 -7.88
N ASN A 38 1.96 1.54 -8.99
CA ASN A 38 2.96 0.76 -9.70
C ASN A 38 4.15 0.41 -8.78
N TYR A 39 4.58 -0.85 -8.81
CA TYR A 39 5.73 -1.36 -8.03
C TYR A 39 5.66 -1.10 -6.51
N LEU A 40 4.48 -0.82 -5.94
CA LEU A 40 4.30 -0.50 -4.52
C LEU A 40 5.00 -1.51 -3.59
N PHE A 41 4.85 -2.81 -3.87
CA PHE A 41 5.46 -3.90 -3.10
C PHE A 41 6.57 -4.64 -3.87
N TYR A 42 7.20 -4.00 -4.86
CA TYR A 42 8.26 -4.65 -5.64
C TYR A 42 9.42 -5.06 -4.72
N ASN A 43 9.82 -6.33 -4.75
CA ASN A 43 10.84 -6.93 -3.88
C ASN A 43 10.51 -6.83 -2.36
N CYS A 44 9.24 -6.71 -1.97
CA CYS A 44 8.77 -6.91 -0.58
C CYS A 44 8.59 -8.39 -0.26
N ARG A 45 9.70 -9.10 -0.01
CA ARG A 45 9.71 -10.57 0.12
C ARG A 45 8.88 -11.12 1.28
N LYS A 46 8.71 -10.37 2.36
CA LYS A 46 7.92 -10.79 3.54
C LYS A 46 6.47 -10.32 3.52
N PHE A 47 6.02 -9.59 2.50
CA PHE A 47 4.66 -9.08 2.45
C PHE A 47 3.67 -10.23 2.17
N ASN A 48 2.72 -10.45 3.10
CA ASN A 48 1.73 -11.53 3.01
C ASN A 48 0.32 -11.13 3.43
N GLN A 49 0.01 -9.83 3.39
CA GLN A 49 -1.29 -9.31 3.80
C GLN A 49 -2.37 -9.54 2.73
N ASP A 50 -3.62 -9.72 3.17
CA ASP A 50 -4.78 -9.80 2.28
C ASP A 50 -5.12 -8.42 1.71
N LEU A 51 -5.06 -8.29 0.37
CA LEU A 51 -5.38 -7.08 -0.38
C LEU A 51 -6.78 -7.10 -1.00
N SER A 52 -7.61 -8.11 -0.72
CA SER A 52 -8.97 -8.24 -1.28
C SER A 52 -9.87 -7.03 -0.98
N LYS A 53 -9.61 -6.30 0.11
CA LYS A 53 -10.36 -5.10 0.49
C LYS A 53 -9.95 -3.85 -0.29
N TRP A 54 -8.76 -3.83 -0.90
CA TRP A 54 -8.27 -2.68 -1.68
C TRP A 54 -8.94 -2.58 -3.04
N THR A 55 -9.40 -3.69 -3.62
CA THR A 55 -10.14 -3.69 -4.90
C THR A 55 -11.60 -3.24 -4.76
N LEU A 56 -12.16 -3.26 -3.55
CA LEU A 56 -13.56 -2.94 -3.28
C LEU A 56 -13.84 -1.46 -2.95
N GLN A 57 -12.80 -0.63 -2.81
CA GLN A 57 -12.95 0.81 -2.49
C GLN A 57 -13.19 1.72 -3.72
N LYS A 58 -13.55 1.15 -4.88
CA LYS A 58 -13.87 1.94 -6.08
C LYS A 58 -15.32 2.41 -6.12
#